data_AF-A0A965J6C8-F1
#
_entry.id   AF-A0A965J6C8-F1
#
_cell.length_a   1.000
_cell.length_b   1.000
_cell.length_c   1.000
_cell.angle_alpha   90.00
_cell.angle_beta   90.00
_cell.angle_gamma   90.00
#
_symmetry.space_group_name_H-M   'P 1'
#
loop_
_entity.id
_entity.type
_entity.pdbx_description
1 polymer ?
#
loop_
_entity_poly.entity_id
_entity_poly.type
_entity_poly.pdbx_seq_one_letter_code
_entity_poly.pdbx_strand_id
1 'polypeptide(L)'
;MSLVPASVDFVSGLNQKRMWDHVTNADHAQVTINFNDGVQAVFINSDLAAARKPKFYILGTKGALIGTWDESGGGAVADLPAIITLHRGDGSSEVIKHVSHVPYSFYSSLVAYLNDGTPMSVVAAQSRDVVAIMQAAEESALANGRAVSPILLRA
;
A
#
# COMPACT_ATOMS: atom_id res chain seq x y z
N MET A 1 4.14 6.19 -12.60
CA MET A 1 4.68 7.10 -11.56
C MET A 1 4.49 6.42 -10.21
N SER A 2 5.50 6.39 -9.35
CA SER A 2 5.42 5.88 -7.96
C SER A 2 5.24 7.06 -7.01
N LEU A 3 4.60 6.85 -5.85
CA LEU A 3 4.49 7.88 -4.81
C LEU A 3 5.85 8.17 -4.17
N VAL A 4 6.66 7.13 -3.96
CA VAL A 4 8.04 7.24 -3.47
C VAL A 4 8.97 7.02 -4.66
N PRO A 5 9.80 8.01 -5.04
CA PRO A 5 10.68 7.91 -6.20
C PRO A 5 11.93 7.06 -5.95
N ALA A 6 12.36 6.97 -4.69
CA ALA A 6 13.49 6.15 -4.28
C ALA A 6 13.23 4.66 -4.48
N SER A 7 14.31 3.91 -4.72
CA SER A 7 14.28 2.46 -4.83
C SER A 7 14.13 1.82 -3.45
N VAL A 8 13.49 0.66 -3.40
CA VAL A 8 13.42 -0.16 -2.18
C VAL A 8 14.82 -0.73 -1.89
N ASP A 9 15.27 -0.58 -0.64
CA ASP A 9 16.52 -1.14 -0.14
C ASP A 9 16.29 -2.54 0.46
N PHE A 10 15.42 -2.61 1.48
CA PHE A 10 15.03 -3.88 2.09
C PHE A 10 13.63 -3.83 2.69
N VAL A 11 13.08 -5.02 2.91
CA VAL A 11 11.78 -5.25 3.51
C VAL A 11 11.94 -6.07 4.78
N SER A 12 11.15 -5.76 5.79
CA SER A 12 10.99 -6.55 7.02
C SER A 12 9.54 -6.94 7.18
N GLY A 13 9.27 -8.21 7.49
CA GLY A 13 7.93 -8.76 7.66
C GLY A 13 7.75 -9.40 9.03
N LEU A 14 6.56 -9.25 9.61
CA LEU A 14 6.15 -9.93 10.84
C LEU A 14 4.73 -10.47 10.68
N ASN A 15 4.57 -11.77 10.87
CA ASN A 15 3.30 -12.48 10.81
C ASN A 15 2.90 -13.01 12.19
N GLN A 16 1.61 -13.00 12.50
CA GLN A 16 1.04 -13.59 13.70
C GLN A 16 -0.11 -14.52 13.32
N LYS A 17 -0.10 -15.74 13.89
CA LYS A 17 -1.19 -16.72 13.80
C LYS A 17 -1.68 -17.03 15.20
N ARG A 18 -2.90 -16.61 15.55
CA ARG A 18 -3.40 -16.54 16.93
C ARG A 18 -4.83 -17.04 17.12
N MET A 19 -5.64 -17.13 16.07
CA MET A 19 -7.07 -17.48 16.18
C MET A 19 -7.55 -18.47 15.11
N TRP A 20 -7.17 -18.32 13.84
CA TRP A 20 -7.83 -19.04 12.74
C TRP A 20 -7.04 -20.23 12.22
N ASP A 21 -6.89 -21.28 13.03
CA ASP A 21 -5.97 -22.40 12.73
C ASP A 21 -6.38 -23.30 11.56
N HIS A 22 -7.55 -23.06 10.95
CA HIS A 22 -8.04 -23.80 9.78
C HIS A 22 -7.56 -23.23 8.43
N VAL A 23 -6.87 -22.08 8.43
CA VAL A 23 -6.24 -21.48 7.25
C VAL A 23 -4.77 -21.19 7.49
N THR A 24 -3.98 -21.15 6.42
CA THR A 24 -2.52 -20.92 6.50
C THR A 24 -2.13 -19.45 6.54
N ASN A 25 -3.00 -18.54 6.09
CA ASN A 25 -2.77 -17.10 6.13
C ASN A 25 -2.56 -16.62 7.58
N ALA A 26 -1.67 -15.64 7.76
CA ALA A 26 -1.51 -14.96 9.04
C ALA A 26 -2.78 -14.19 9.40
N ASP A 27 -3.12 -14.13 10.69
CA ASP A 27 -4.26 -13.36 11.19
C ASP A 27 -3.91 -11.86 11.35
N HIS A 28 -2.60 -11.57 11.42
CA HIS A 28 -2.03 -10.23 11.38
C HIS A 28 -0.67 -10.27 10.68
N ALA A 29 -0.48 -9.40 9.70
CA ALA A 29 0.76 -9.22 8.97
C ALA A 29 1.14 -7.73 8.97
N GLN A 30 2.40 -7.45 9.31
CA GLN A 30 3.01 -6.14 9.15
C GLN A 30 4.22 -6.26 8.22
N VAL A 31 4.26 -5.40 7.21
CA VAL A 31 5.36 -5.29 6.26
C VAL A 31 5.92 -3.87 6.33
N THR A 32 7.20 -3.75 6.65
CA THR A 32 7.95 -2.49 6.66
C THR A 32 8.89 -2.47 5.46
N ILE A 33 8.74 -1.46 4.60
CA ILE A 33 9.54 -1.24 3.40
C ILE A 33 10.45 -0.05 3.67
N ASN A 34 11.76 -0.24 3.57
CA ASN A 34 12.75 0.82 3.70
C ASN A 34 13.30 1.17 2.33
N PHE A 35 13.37 2.46 2.03
CA PHE A 35 13.88 3.00 0.77
C PHE A 35 15.31 3.52 0.97
N ASN A 36 16.09 3.58 -0.11
CA ASN A 36 17.50 3.96 -0.06
C ASN A 36 17.76 5.42 0.38
N ASP A 37 16.74 6.27 0.34
CA ASP A 37 16.77 7.67 0.79
C ASP A 37 16.28 7.84 2.24
N GLY A 38 16.00 6.75 2.93
CA GLY A 38 15.52 6.74 4.32
C GLY A 38 14.00 6.93 4.48
N VAL A 39 13.24 7.03 3.38
CA VAL A 39 11.78 6.95 3.45
C VAL A 39 11.38 5.55 3.95
N GLN A 40 10.26 5.47 4.67
CA GLN A 40 9.69 4.21 5.13
C GLN A 40 8.20 4.14 4.78
N ALA A 41 7.76 2.98 4.30
CA ALA A 41 6.35 2.64 4.19
C ALA A 41 6.04 1.43 5.08
N VAL A 42 4.84 1.43 5.67
CA VAL A 42 4.36 0.30 6.49
C VAL A 42 2.99 -0.11 5.99
N PHE A 43 2.87 -1.38 5.60
CA PHE A 43 1.61 -2.02 5.26
C PHE A 43 1.20 -2.96 6.40
N ILE A 44 -0.05 -2.88 6.83
CA ILE A 44 -0.61 -3.76 7.86
C ILE A 44 -1.90 -4.34 7.32
N ASN A 45 -2.02 -5.67 7.37
CA ASN A 45 -3.28 -6.37 7.21
C ASN A 45 -3.59 -7.13 8.50
N SER A 46 -4.83 -7.03 8.97
CA SER A 46 -5.24 -7.74 10.18
C SER A 46 -6.73 -8.01 10.20
N ASP A 47 -7.05 -9.26 10.46
CA ASP A 47 -8.43 -9.69 10.63
C ASP A 47 -8.88 -9.75 12.09
N LEU A 48 -7.94 -9.59 13.03
CA LEU A 48 -8.19 -9.60 14.48
C LEU A 48 -8.13 -8.22 15.12
N ALA A 49 -7.75 -7.18 14.37
CA ALA A 49 -7.60 -5.83 14.92
C ALA A 49 -8.96 -5.25 15.33
N ALA A 50 -9.21 -5.19 16.65
CA ALA A 50 -10.42 -4.59 17.20
C ALA A 50 -10.50 -3.06 16.96
N ALA A 51 -9.35 -2.39 16.86
CA ALA A 51 -9.25 -0.97 16.53
C ALA A 51 -8.44 -0.80 15.24
N ARG A 52 -9.01 -0.08 14.26
CA ARG A 52 -8.37 0.16 12.97
C ARG A 52 -7.40 1.34 13.08
N LYS A 53 -6.24 1.20 12.43
CA LYS A 53 -5.42 2.35 12.07
C LYS A 53 -6.13 3.17 10.97
N PRO A 54 -5.75 4.45 10.77
CA PRO A 54 -6.17 5.18 9.58
C PRO A 54 -5.92 4.36 8.32
N LYS A 55 -6.82 4.45 7.33
CA LYS A 55 -6.66 3.75 6.04
C LYS A 55 -5.37 4.16 5.35
N PHE A 56 -5.07 5.47 5.40
CA PHE A 56 -3.81 6.02 4.92
C PHE A 56 -3.22 6.97 5.96
N TYR A 57 -1.90 6.95 6.08
CA TYR A 57 -1.14 7.92 6.85
C TYR A 57 0.14 8.25 6.08
N ILE A 58 0.31 9.53 5.73
CA ILE A 58 1.51 10.01 5.03
C ILE A 58 2.06 11.16 5.84
N LEU A 59 3.32 11.05 6.27
CA LEU A 59 4.02 12.09 7.02
C LEU A 59 5.11 12.70 6.14
N GLY A 60 5.11 14.03 6.03
CA GLY A 60 6.14 14.79 5.33
C GLY A 60 6.69 15.92 6.19
N THR A 61 7.67 16.64 5.67
CA THR A 61 8.36 17.74 6.40
C THR A 61 7.51 18.99 6.60
N LYS A 62 6.39 19.12 5.86
CA LYS A 62 5.49 20.29 5.90
C LYS A 62 4.10 19.99 6.49
N GLY A 63 3.86 18.75 6.89
CA GLY A 63 2.54 18.31 7.33
C GLY A 63 2.32 16.82 7.12
N ALA A 64 1.07 16.40 7.29
CA ALA A 64 0.65 15.01 7.14
C ALA A 64 -0.69 14.91 6.41
N LEU A 65 -0.93 13.78 5.75
CA LEU A 65 -2.24 13.37 5.26
C LEU A 65 -2.74 12.20 6.10
N ILE A 66 -3.99 12.30 6.54
CA ILE A 66 -4.69 11.21 7.22
C ILE A 66 -5.90 10.83 6.36
N GLY A 67 -5.97 9.56 5.97
CA GLY A 67 -7.15 8.97 5.33
C GLY A 67 -7.93 8.17 6.35
N THR A 68 -9.09 8.66 6.78
CA THR A 68 -10.02 7.90 7.64
C THR A 68 -10.98 7.07 6.78
N TRP A 69 -11.40 5.91 7.29
CA TRP A 69 -12.38 5.06 6.61
C TRP A 69 -13.71 5.80 6.43
N ASP A 70 -14.23 5.83 5.20
CA ASP A 70 -15.55 6.34 4.88
C ASP A 70 -16.58 5.20 4.99
N GLU A 71 -17.26 5.14 6.13
CA GLU A 71 -18.26 4.10 6.41
C GLU A 71 -19.56 4.27 5.60
N SER A 72 -19.71 5.36 4.84
CA SER A 72 -20.83 5.51 3.90
C SER A 72 -20.67 4.67 2.63
N GLY A 73 -19.47 4.15 2.37
CA GLY A 73 -19.19 3.24 1.26
C GLY A 73 -19.86 1.87 1.45
N GLY A 74 -20.18 1.20 0.33
CA GLY A 74 -20.64 -0.19 0.34
C GLY A 74 -19.49 -1.17 0.09
N GLY A 75 -19.71 -2.46 0.44
CA GLY A 75 -18.77 -3.54 0.12
C GLY A 75 -17.95 -4.02 1.33
N ALA A 76 -16.84 -4.71 1.05
CA ALA A 76 -15.92 -5.16 2.09
C ALA A 76 -15.25 -3.95 2.75
N VAL A 77 -14.92 -4.06 4.04
CA VAL A 77 -14.27 -2.97 4.80
C VAL A 77 -12.99 -2.48 4.10
N ALA A 78 -12.22 -3.38 3.49
CA ALA A 78 -11.01 -3.03 2.73
C ALA A 78 -11.27 -2.09 1.55
N ASP A 79 -12.47 -2.15 0.96
CA ASP A 79 -12.86 -1.39 -0.22
C ASP A 79 -13.47 -0.02 0.11
N LEU A 80 -13.80 0.23 1.39
CA LEU A 80 -14.40 1.51 1.81
C LEU A 80 -13.52 2.69 1.41
N PRO A 81 -14.07 3.80 0.86
CA PRO A 81 -13.28 4.98 0.50
C PRO A 81 -12.53 5.58 1.70
N ALA A 82 -11.59 6.48 1.41
CA ALA A 82 -10.92 7.28 2.44
C ALA A 82 -11.36 8.74 2.35
N ILE A 83 -11.72 9.32 3.50
CA ILE A 83 -11.81 10.78 3.66
C ILE A 83 -10.41 11.28 3.96
N ILE A 84 -9.83 12.05 3.03
CA ILE A 84 -8.45 12.55 3.15
C ILE A 84 -8.47 13.91 3.84
N THR A 85 -7.76 14.03 4.95
CA THR A 85 -7.54 15.29 5.67
C THR A 85 -6.07 15.68 5.57
N LEU A 86 -5.79 16.90 5.12
CA LEU A 86 -4.47 17.51 5.12
C LEU A 86 -4.28 18.27 6.43
N HIS A 87 -3.21 17.96 7.15
CA HIS A 87 -2.73 18.68 8.33
C HIS A 87 -1.44 19.41 7.95
N ARG A 88 -1.38 20.72 8.20
CA ARG A 88 -0.22 21.57 7.88
C ARG A 88 0.62 21.87 9.12
N GLY A 89 1.88 22.24 8.89
CA GLY A 89 2.81 22.59 9.97
C GLY A 89 2.42 23.82 10.81
N ASP A 90 1.51 24.66 10.31
CA ASP A 90 0.94 25.80 11.05
C ASP A 90 -0.24 25.41 11.97
N GLY A 91 -0.59 24.12 12.02
CA GLY A 91 -1.69 23.59 12.81
C GLY A 91 -3.06 23.64 12.11
N SER A 92 -3.16 24.26 10.93
CA SER A 92 -4.39 24.24 10.14
C SER A 92 -4.64 22.87 9.52
N SER A 93 -5.91 22.55 9.29
CA SER A 93 -6.32 21.32 8.62
C SER A 93 -7.50 21.53 7.69
N GLU A 94 -7.55 20.77 6.59
CA GLU A 94 -8.70 20.76 5.70
C GLU A 94 -8.97 19.35 5.15
N VAL A 95 -10.25 19.05 4.90
CA VAL A 95 -10.64 17.86 4.16
C VAL A 95 -10.43 18.13 2.67
N ILE A 96 -9.64 17.28 2.01
CA ILE A 96 -9.36 17.39 0.59
C ILE A 96 -10.57 16.88 -0.19
N LYS A 97 -11.06 17.71 -1.12
CA LYS A 97 -12.17 17.36 -1.99
C LYS A 97 -11.82 16.10 -2.80
N HIS A 98 -12.72 15.13 -2.76
CA HIS A 98 -12.57 13.91 -3.56
C HIS A 98 -12.41 14.23 -5.05
N VAL A 99 -11.41 13.62 -5.67
CA VAL A 99 -11.17 13.71 -7.11
C VAL A 99 -11.80 12.48 -7.75
N SER A 100 -12.84 12.69 -8.55
CA SER A 100 -13.48 11.61 -9.29
C SER A 100 -12.54 11.07 -10.36
N HIS A 101 -12.53 9.75 -10.54
CA HIS A 101 -11.78 9.08 -11.59
C HIS A 101 -12.71 8.62 -12.71
N VAL A 102 -12.20 8.63 -13.94
CA VAL A 102 -12.93 8.10 -15.10
C VAL A 102 -13.18 6.59 -14.89
N PRO A 103 -14.46 6.14 -14.88
CA PRO A 103 -14.79 4.73 -14.73
C PRO A 103 -14.09 3.85 -15.77
N TYR A 104 -13.70 2.65 -15.38
CA TYR A 104 -13.09 1.64 -16.26
C TYR A 104 -11.80 2.08 -16.98
N SER A 105 -11.12 3.12 -16.50
CA SER A 105 -9.87 3.64 -17.10
C SER A 105 -8.78 2.58 -17.32
N PHE A 106 -8.68 1.57 -16.44
CA PHE A 106 -7.82 0.41 -16.66
C PHE A 106 -8.18 -0.35 -17.93
N TYR A 107 -9.46 -0.71 -18.11
CA TYR A 107 -9.92 -1.45 -19.29
C TYR A 107 -9.78 -0.64 -20.57
N SER A 108 -10.07 0.67 -20.51
CA SER A 108 -9.82 1.57 -21.65
C SER A 108 -8.35 1.60 -22.05
N SER A 109 -7.44 1.68 -21.07
CA SER A 109 -5.99 1.64 -21.31
C SER A 109 -5.53 0.29 -21.88
N LEU A 110 -6.11 -0.82 -21.42
CA LEU A 110 -5.81 -2.15 -21.93
C LEU A 110 -6.26 -2.31 -23.38
N VAL A 111 -7.48 -1.86 -23.71
CA VAL A 111 -8.01 -1.91 -25.08
C VAL A 111 -7.15 -1.07 -26.03
N ALA A 112 -6.73 0.14 -25.62
CA ALA A 112 -5.83 0.97 -26.43
C ALA A 112 -4.50 0.24 -26.70
N TYR A 113 -3.87 -0.30 -25.66
CA TYR A 113 -2.63 -1.06 -25.80
C TYR A 113 -2.78 -2.26 -26.76
N LEU A 114 -3.89 -3.01 -26.67
CA LEU A 114 -4.15 -4.15 -27.54
C LEU A 114 -4.40 -3.76 -29.00
N ASN A 115 -5.03 -2.61 -29.24
CA ASN A 115 -5.39 -2.17 -30.59
C ASN A 115 -4.22 -1.53 -31.35
N ASP A 116 -3.40 -0.72 -30.69
CA ASP A 116 -2.39 0.10 -31.37
C ASP A 116 -1.04 0.23 -30.63
N GLY A 117 -0.88 -0.47 -29.50
CA GLY A 117 0.36 -0.43 -28.72
C GLY A 117 0.53 0.82 -27.86
N THR A 118 -0.51 1.65 -27.69
CA THR A 118 -0.45 2.81 -26.77
C THR A 118 -0.02 2.37 -25.36
N PRO A 119 1.06 2.94 -24.78
CA PRO A 119 1.56 2.54 -23.48
C PRO A 119 0.52 2.66 -22.36
N MET A 120 0.39 1.61 -21.54
CA MET A 120 -0.53 1.60 -20.41
C MET A 120 -0.03 2.46 -19.24
N SER A 121 -0.96 2.99 -18.46
CA SER A 121 -0.66 3.71 -17.20
C SER A 121 -0.12 2.78 -16.10
N VAL A 122 -0.49 1.49 -16.16
CA VAL A 122 0.00 0.41 -15.29
C VAL A 122 0.53 -0.71 -16.17
N VAL A 123 1.77 -1.14 -15.93
CA VAL A 123 2.43 -2.22 -16.68
C VAL A 123 2.71 -3.43 -15.78
N ALA A 124 2.76 -4.62 -16.37
CA ALA A 124 2.92 -5.88 -15.65
C ALA A 124 4.16 -5.93 -14.73
N ALA A 125 5.26 -5.28 -15.15
CA ALA A 125 6.47 -5.16 -14.34
C ALA A 125 6.21 -4.51 -12.96
N GLN A 126 5.31 -3.53 -12.87
CA GLN A 126 4.95 -2.90 -11.60
C GLN A 126 4.24 -3.89 -10.67
N SER A 127 3.27 -4.64 -11.19
CA SER A 127 2.55 -5.66 -10.41
C SER A 127 3.49 -6.77 -9.93
N ARG A 128 4.43 -7.20 -10.79
CA ARG A 128 5.43 -8.20 -10.44
C ARG A 128 6.34 -7.72 -9.30
N ASP A 129 6.72 -6.45 -9.29
CA ASP A 129 7.56 -5.89 -8.22
C ASP A 129 6.80 -5.81 -6.88
N VAL A 130 5.48 -5.58 -6.90
CA VAL A 130 4.64 -5.72 -5.69
C VAL A 130 4.69 -7.16 -5.14
N VAL A 131 4.57 -8.17 -6.02
CA VAL A 131 4.68 -9.58 -5.61
C VAL A 131 6.06 -9.89 -5.04
N ALA A 132 7.13 -9.36 -5.64
CA ALA A 132 8.49 -9.56 -5.13
C ALA A 132 8.70 -8.95 -3.73
N ILE A 133 8.09 -7.79 -3.45
CA ILE A 133 8.09 -7.18 -2.11
C ILE A 133 7.34 -8.10 -1.12
N MET A 134 6.18 -8.63 -1.49
CA MET A 134 5.41 -9.54 -0.63
C MET A 134 6.17 -10.85 -0.36
N GLN A 135 6.87 -11.39 -1.36
CA GLN A 135 7.71 -12.58 -1.19
C GLN A 135 8.85 -12.31 -0.20
N ALA A 136 9.58 -11.20 -0.36
CA ALA A 136 10.64 -10.82 0.57
C ALA A 136 10.10 -10.59 2.00
N ALA A 137 8.89 -10.03 2.13
CA ALA A 137 8.24 -9.86 3.42
C ALA A 137 7.92 -11.21 4.10
N GLU A 138 7.46 -12.20 3.33
CA GLU A 138 7.19 -13.55 3.86
C GLU A 138 8.49 -14.25 4.28
N GLU A 139 9.54 -14.19 3.44
CA GLU A 139 10.88 -14.70 3.77
C GLU A 139 11.41 -14.05 5.06
N SER A 140 11.22 -12.73 5.20
CA SER A 140 11.57 -11.98 6.40
C SER A 140 10.77 -12.44 7.62
N ALA A 141 9.45 -12.65 7.48
CA ALA A 141 8.58 -13.10 8.58
C ALA A 141 8.98 -14.48 9.11
N LEU A 142 9.31 -15.42 8.22
CA LEU A 142 9.85 -16.74 8.58
C LEU A 142 11.21 -16.65 9.30
N ALA A 143 11.95 -15.56 9.07
CA ALA A 143 13.23 -15.27 9.71
C ALA A 143 13.12 -14.30 10.90
N ASN A 144 11.95 -14.18 11.54
CA ASN A 144 11.68 -13.29 12.67
C ASN A 144 11.92 -11.79 12.36
N GLY A 145 11.55 -11.34 11.16
CA GLY A 145 11.62 -9.94 10.75
C GLY A 145 13.00 -9.46 10.32
N ARG A 146 13.95 -10.37 10.09
CA ARG A 146 15.26 -9.99 9.52
C ARG A 146 15.09 -9.39 8.13
N ALA A 147 15.83 -8.34 7.84
CA ALA A 147 15.74 -7.63 6.56
C ALA A 147 16.04 -8.55 5.36
N VAL A 148 15.22 -8.44 4.32
CA VAL A 148 15.40 -9.12 3.03
C VAL A 148 15.31 -8.09 1.91
N SER A 149 16.30 -8.06 1.02
CA SER A 149 16.26 -7.21 -0.17
C SER A 149 15.46 -7.90 -1.28
N PRO A 150 14.35 -7.30 -1.76
CA PRO A 150 13.55 -7.90 -2.83
C PRO A 150 14.30 -7.81 -4.16
N ILE A 151 14.13 -8.84 -5.01
CA ILE A 151 14.63 -8.80 -6.39
C ILE A 151 13.60 -8.03 -7.20
N LEU A 152 13.86 -6.78 -7.58
CA LEU A 152 12.95 -5.92 -8.35
C LEU A 152 13.38 -5.81 -9.83
N LEU A 153 12.41 -5.70 -10.75
CA LEU A 153 12.70 -5.42 -12.17
C LEU A 153 12.89 -3.93 -12.43
N ARG A 154 12.22 -3.09 -11.64
CA ARG A 154 12.36 -1.63 -11.68
C ARG A 154 13.20 -1.22 -10.48
N ALA A 155 14.45 -0.84 -10.74
CA ALA A 155 15.31 -0.16 -9.78
C ALA A 155 15.03 1.34 -9.79
#